data_AF-A0A6L1L192-F1
#
_entry.id   AF-A0A6L1L192-F1
#
_cell.length_a   1.000
_cell.length_b   1.000
_cell.length_c   1.000
_cell.angle_alpha   90.00
_cell.angle_beta   90.00
_cell.angle_gamma   90.00
#
_symmetry.space_group_name_H-M   'P 1'
#
loop_
_entity.id
_entity.type
_entity.pdbx_description
1 polymer ?
#
loop_
_entity_poly.entity_id
_entity_poly.type
_entity_poly.pdbx_seq_one_letter_code
_entity_poly.pdbx_strand_id
1 'polypeptide(L)'
;MDSWKKLEDLNLLEVQKRTQIEIACLEYIIKKDFKSLSRFNVNGFIKILQREYELDFSNFLEEYHAYLEENGIEKKNHVYIAPRMNSYTKESSSVWYIVIIVVVLLIVALAWGVSRFFQSSTLDENTTNVLNQEQVVLEEKVDENETPVVNFFADDVIENNETNTTILELTDESNNTIEETLEDNASLNMPEENMVLLKESIIKPSAELWLGMVDLKTFRKSSLTIKNDYTLSLDKDMLITTGHAAFSLNDENNNTLEFKNGVSKFLMIKDGKIKQITKAEFVKENRGKLW
;
A
#
# COMPACT_ATOMS: atom_id res chain seq x y z
N MET A 1 -43.95 -4.14 1.96
CA MET A 1 -44.16 -3.97 3.41
C MET A 1 -42.86 -3.42 3.97
N ASP A 2 -42.93 -2.24 4.55
CA ASP A 2 -41.77 -1.34 4.62
C ASP A 2 -40.89 -1.74 5.80
N SER A 3 -39.87 -2.56 5.55
CA SER A 3 -39.09 -3.19 6.62
C SER A 3 -38.21 -2.20 7.38
N TRP A 4 -37.92 -1.03 6.82
CA TRP A 4 -37.30 0.08 7.55
C TRP A 4 -38.05 0.50 8.82
N LYS A 5 -39.37 0.31 8.91
CA LYS A 5 -40.16 0.61 10.13
C LYS A 5 -39.70 -0.18 11.35
N LYS A 6 -39.03 -1.32 11.17
CA LYS A 6 -38.36 -2.06 12.26
C LYS A 6 -37.27 -1.24 12.97
N LEU A 7 -36.83 -0.12 12.40
CA LEU A 7 -35.95 0.84 13.09
C LEU A 7 -36.63 1.46 14.33
N GLU A 8 -37.96 1.53 14.36
CA GLU A 8 -38.77 1.97 15.50
C GLU A 8 -38.67 0.98 16.68
N ASP A 9 -38.56 -0.32 16.39
CA ASP A 9 -38.40 -1.39 17.38
C ASP A 9 -36.97 -1.50 17.95
N LEU A 10 -36.00 -0.78 17.37
CA LEU A 10 -34.58 -0.85 17.75
C LEU A 10 -34.19 0.22 18.78
N ASN A 11 -33.30 -0.16 19.70
CA ASN A 11 -32.72 0.79 20.65
C ASN A 11 -31.78 1.78 19.94
N LEU A 12 -32.24 3.02 19.76
CA LEU A 12 -31.53 4.08 19.03
C LEU A 12 -30.14 4.42 19.58
N LEU A 13 -29.87 4.18 20.87
CA LEU A 13 -28.52 4.35 21.44
C LEU A 13 -27.54 3.30 20.90
N GLU A 14 -27.99 2.06 20.73
CA GLU A 14 -27.17 1.01 20.14
C GLU A 14 -27.06 1.17 18.61
N VAL A 15 -28.12 1.66 17.96
CA VAL A 15 -28.06 2.05 16.54
C VAL A 15 -27.07 3.20 16.31
N GLN A 16 -27.08 4.26 17.13
CA GLN A 16 -26.06 5.31 17.09
C GLN A 16 -24.66 4.71 17.31
N LYS A 17 -24.48 3.90 18.34
CA LYS A 17 -23.18 3.30 18.69
C LYS A 17 -22.61 2.44 17.55
N ARG A 18 -23.45 1.64 16.88
CA ARG A 18 -23.04 0.77 15.75
C ARG A 18 -22.85 1.52 14.43
N THR A 19 -23.72 2.48 14.11
CA THR A 19 -23.73 3.18 12.80
C THR A 19 -22.96 4.50 12.78
N GLN A 20 -22.70 5.08 13.95
CA GLN A 20 -22.21 6.45 14.16
C GLN A 20 -23.13 7.56 13.61
N ILE A 21 -24.40 7.24 13.31
CA ILE A 21 -25.44 8.22 12.94
C ILE A 21 -25.99 8.88 14.22
N GLU A 22 -26.11 10.21 14.23
CA GLU A 22 -26.68 10.96 15.36
C GLU A 22 -28.11 10.52 15.71
N ILE A 23 -28.43 10.40 17.01
CA ILE A 23 -29.79 10.04 17.50
C ILE A 23 -30.85 10.94 16.87
N ALA A 24 -30.61 12.25 16.81
CA ALA A 24 -31.55 13.19 16.19
C ALA A 24 -31.87 12.82 14.73
N CYS A 25 -30.87 12.42 13.94
CA CYS A 25 -31.10 11.96 12.58
C CYS A 25 -31.90 10.65 12.52
N LEU A 26 -31.64 9.70 13.43
CA LEU A 26 -32.40 8.45 13.52
C LEU A 26 -33.87 8.72 13.90
N GLU A 27 -34.11 9.64 14.83
CA GLU A 27 -35.46 10.09 15.20
C GLU A 27 -36.20 10.73 14.02
N TYR A 28 -35.54 11.57 13.21
CA TYR A 28 -36.20 12.17 12.05
C TYR A 28 -36.48 11.15 10.93
N ILE A 29 -35.66 10.09 10.79
CA ILE A 29 -35.95 8.96 9.89
C ILE A 29 -37.24 8.27 10.33
N ILE A 30 -37.35 7.89 11.61
CA ILE A 30 -38.56 7.29 12.19
C ILE A 30 -39.78 8.20 11.98
N LYS A 31 -39.65 9.50 12.30
CA LYS A 31 -40.76 10.47 12.25
C LYS A 31 -41.12 10.93 10.82
N LYS A 32 -40.40 10.47 9.79
CA LYS A 32 -40.42 11.01 8.41
C LYS A 32 -40.35 12.54 8.37
N ASP A 33 -39.56 13.16 9.25
CA ASP A 33 -39.33 14.61 9.24
C ASP A 33 -38.33 14.96 8.13
N PHE A 34 -38.79 14.87 6.89
CA PHE A 34 -38.00 15.13 5.68
C PHE A 34 -37.40 16.54 5.66
N LYS A 35 -38.08 17.50 6.29
CA LYS A 35 -37.60 18.88 6.48
C LYS A 35 -36.36 18.92 7.37
N SER A 36 -36.39 18.28 8.55
CA SER A 36 -35.20 18.15 9.40
C SER A 36 -34.11 17.29 8.78
N LEU A 37 -34.49 16.24 8.03
CA LEU A 37 -33.56 15.33 7.35
C LEU A 37 -32.76 15.99 6.23
N SER A 38 -33.33 16.99 5.54
CA SER A 38 -32.68 17.73 4.45
C SER A 38 -31.30 18.35 4.79
N ARG A 39 -30.99 18.52 6.09
CA ARG A 39 -29.69 19.03 6.56
C ARG A 39 -28.59 17.96 6.67
N PHE A 40 -28.93 16.68 6.55
CA PHE A 40 -28.04 15.53 6.73
C PHE A 40 -27.75 14.80 5.41
N ASN A 41 -26.70 13.97 5.39
CA ASN A 41 -26.43 13.05 4.27
C ASN A 41 -27.31 11.78 4.38
N VAL A 42 -28.62 11.94 4.25
CA VAL A 42 -29.62 10.86 4.38
C VAL A 42 -29.30 9.68 3.48
N ASN A 43 -28.97 9.93 2.20
CA ASN A 43 -28.63 8.87 1.24
C ASN A 43 -27.39 8.03 1.67
N GLY A 44 -26.45 8.62 2.41
CA GLY A 44 -25.33 7.90 3.01
C GLY A 44 -25.73 7.13 4.27
N PHE A 45 -26.50 7.77 5.16
CA PHE A 45 -26.95 7.18 6.42
C PHE A 45 -27.90 5.99 6.21
N ILE A 46 -28.82 6.08 5.24
CA ILE A 46 -29.68 4.96 4.85
C ILE A 46 -28.85 3.76 4.36
N LYS A 47 -27.81 3.97 3.54
CA LYS A 47 -26.92 2.87 3.11
C LYS A 47 -26.19 2.19 4.27
N ILE A 48 -25.86 2.92 5.34
CA ILE A 48 -25.29 2.34 6.56
C ILE A 48 -26.35 1.51 7.29
N LEU A 49 -27.58 2.03 7.46
CA LEU A 49 -28.67 1.31 8.12
C LEU A 49 -29.08 0.03 7.36
N GLN A 50 -29.15 0.10 6.02
CA GLN A 50 -29.36 -1.06 5.15
C GLN A 50 -28.29 -2.14 5.38
N ARG A 51 -27.02 -1.77 5.48
CA ARG A 51 -25.89 -2.70 5.68
C ARG A 51 -25.85 -3.29 7.08
N GLU A 52 -26.13 -2.52 8.12
CA GLU A 52 -26.00 -2.98 9.51
C GLU A 52 -27.20 -3.78 10.02
N TYR A 53 -28.40 -3.56 9.45
CA TYR A 53 -29.66 -4.13 9.96
C TYR A 53 -30.52 -4.85 8.90
N GLU A 54 -30.04 -4.98 7.66
CA GLU A 54 -30.72 -5.69 6.55
C GLU A 54 -32.15 -5.18 6.27
N LEU A 55 -32.41 -3.91 6.58
CA LEU A 55 -33.72 -3.26 6.35
C LEU A 55 -33.79 -2.65 4.96
N ASP A 56 -34.98 -2.66 4.35
CA ASP A 56 -35.25 -1.98 3.08
C ASP A 56 -35.92 -0.62 3.32
N PHE A 57 -35.25 0.41 2.80
CA PHE A 57 -35.65 1.82 2.85
C PHE A 57 -36.05 2.35 1.46
N SER A 58 -36.23 1.51 0.44
CA SER A 58 -36.47 1.95 -0.95
C SER A 58 -37.67 2.92 -1.06
N ASN A 59 -38.81 2.56 -0.48
CA ASN A 59 -39.99 3.43 -0.40
C ASN A 59 -39.74 4.71 0.46
N PHE A 60 -38.97 4.63 1.54
CA PHE A 60 -38.60 5.80 2.34
C PHE A 60 -37.74 6.79 1.53
N LEU A 61 -36.82 6.29 0.71
CA LEU A 61 -35.98 7.11 -0.17
C LEU A 61 -36.79 7.72 -1.31
N GLU A 62 -37.75 7.00 -1.87
CA GLU A 62 -38.69 7.50 -2.88
C GLU A 62 -39.50 8.70 -2.35
N GLU A 63 -40.15 8.56 -1.19
CA GLU A 63 -40.87 9.66 -0.54
C GLU A 63 -39.94 10.84 -0.19
N TYR A 64 -38.76 10.56 0.34
CA TYR A 64 -37.79 11.61 0.70
C TYR A 64 -37.27 12.36 -0.54
N HIS A 65 -37.09 11.69 -1.68
CA HIS A 65 -36.63 12.33 -2.91
C HIS A 65 -37.75 13.18 -3.54
N ALA A 66 -39.00 12.70 -3.51
CA ALA A 66 -40.17 13.48 -3.92
C ALA A 66 -40.34 14.76 -3.07
N TYR A 67 -40.16 14.66 -1.74
CA TYR A 67 -40.17 15.83 -0.85
C TYR A 67 -39.10 16.87 -1.22
N LEU A 68 -37.86 16.44 -1.49
CA LEU A 68 -36.78 17.35 -1.88
C LEU A 68 -37.09 18.07 -3.21
N GLU A 69 -37.68 17.37 -4.17
CA GLU A 69 -38.08 17.91 -5.48
C GLU A 69 -39.21 18.94 -5.35
N GLU A 70 -40.30 18.60 -4.65
CA GLU A 70 -41.43 19.51 -4.39
C GLU A 70 -40.99 20.79 -3.66
N ASN A 71 -40.07 20.68 -2.69
CA ASN A 71 -39.64 21.79 -1.85
C ASN A 71 -38.47 22.60 -2.47
N GLY A 72 -38.04 22.27 -3.70
CA GLY A 72 -36.92 22.94 -4.38
C GLY A 72 -35.60 22.82 -3.62
N ILE A 73 -35.44 21.81 -2.76
CA ILE A 73 -34.24 21.63 -1.95
C ILE A 73 -33.19 20.97 -2.83
N GLU A 74 -32.35 21.80 -3.44
CA GLU A 74 -31.18 21.33 -4.18
C GLU A 74 -30.44 20.27 -3.37
N LYS A 75 -30.12 19.15 -4.03
CA LYS A 75 -29.24 18.11 -3.50
C LYS A 75 -27.88 18.76 -3.24
N LYS A 76 -27.67 19.26 -2.00
CA LYS A 76 -26.40 19.85 -1.55
C LYS A 76 -25.28 18.97 -2.05
N ASN A 77 -24.55 19.47 -3.05
CA ASN A 77 -23.77 18.62 -3.94
C ASN A 77 -22.90 17.69 -3.09
N HIS A 78 -22.92 16.40 -3.43
CA HIS A 78 -22.05 15.44 -2.78
C HIS A 78 -20.65 16.05 -2.81
N VAL A 79 -20.02 16.26 -1.65
CA VAL A 79 -18.64 16.73 -1.65
C VAL A 79 -17.87 15.60 -2.28
N TYR A 80 -17.51 15.75 -3.56
CA TYR A 80 -16.77 14.76 -4.32
C TYR A 80 -15.31 14.85 -3.85
N ILE A 81 -15.12 14.40 -2.61
CA ILE A 81 -13.86 13.87 -2.14
C ILE A 81 -13.61 12.66 -3.02
N ALA A 82 -13.05 12.90 -4.21
CA ALA A 82 -12.27 11.89 -4.89
C ALA A 82 -11.16 11.53 -3.89
N PRO A 83 -11.17 10.35 -3.25
CA PRO A 83 -9.93 9.87 -2.66
C PRO A 83 -8.92 9.85 -3.81
N ARG A 84 -7.71 10.35 -3.57
CA ARG A 84 -6.62 10.11 -4.52
C ARG A 84 -6.37 8.61 -4.52
N MET A 85 -6.96 7.90 -5.48
CA MET A 85 -6.82 6.46 -5.69
C MET A 85 -5.42 6.19 -6.24
N ASN A 86 -4.42 6.38 -5.39
CA ASN A 86 -3.03 6.10 -5.68
C ASN A 86 -2.89 4.57 -5.81
N SER A 87 -3.00 4.09 -7.05
CA SER A 87 -2.65 2.73 -7.49
C SER A 87 -3.45 1.59 -6.85
N TYR A 88 -4.75 1.50 -7.15
CA TYR A 88 -5.51 0.24 -7.07
C TYR A 88 -6.22 -0.16 -8.38
N THR A 89 -5.62 0.22 -9.52
CA THR A 89 -5.79 -0.52 -10.76
C THR A 89 -5.20 -1.91 -10.59
N LYS A 90 -6.04 -2.90 -10.25
CA LYS A 90 -5.65 -4.31 -10.40
C LYS A 90 -5.41 -4.55 -11.89
N GLU A 91 -4.16 -4.65 -12.30
CA GLU A 91 -3.81 -5.02 -13.66
C GLU A 91 -4.24 -6.47 -13.92
N SER A 92 -5.46 -6.63 -14.45
CA SER A 92 -5.90 -7.86 -15.06
C SER A 92 -5.11 -8.05 -16.35
N SER A 93 -3.92 -8.65 -16.23
CA SER A 93 -3.01 -8.87 -17.36
C SER A 93 -3.60 -9.91 -18.32
N SER A 94 -4.41 -9.41 -19.25
CA SER A 94 -4.99 -10.19 -20.36
C SER A 94 -3.93 -10.73 -21.33
N VAL A 95 -2.66 -10.38 -21.13
CA VAL A 95 -1.50 -10.84 -21.92
C VAL A 95 -1.39 -12.37 -21.93
N TRP A 96 -1.76 -13.07 -20.85
CA TRP A 96 -1.73 -14.55 -20.85
C TRP A 96 -2.70 -15.14 -21.88
N TYR A 97 -3.88 -14.55 -22.09
CA TYR A 97 -4.79 -15.00 -23.15
C TYR A 97 -4.19 -14.79 -24.55
N ILE A 98 -3.41 -13.72 -24.76
CA ILE A 98 -2.68 -13.49 -26.02
C ILE A 98 -1.62 -14.57 -26.23
N VAL A 99 -0.85 -14.91 -25.19
CA VAL A 99 0.15 -16.01 -25.24
C VAL A 99 -0.51 -17.35 -25.60
N ILE A 100 -1.67 -17.67 -24.99
CA ILE A 100 -2.43 -18.89 -25.29
C ILE A 100 -2.89 -18.91 -26.76
N ILE A 101 -3.40 -17.79 -27.28
CA ILE A 101 -3.82 -17.68 -28.69
C ILE A 101 -2.64 -17.90 -29.64
N VAL A 102 -1.46 -17.32 -29.35
CA VAL A 102 -0.24 -17.50 -30.17
C VAL A 102 0.21 -18.97 -30.17
N VAL A 103 0.19 -19.66 -29.02
CA VAL A 103 0.53 -21.09 -28.93
C VAL A 103 -0.45 -21.96 -29.74
N VAL A 104 -1.76 -21.69 -29.65
CA VAL A 104 -2.77 -22.42 -30.45
C VAL A 104 -2.57 -22.21 -31.95
N LEU A 105 -2.28 -20.99 -32.39
CA LEU A 105 -1.99 -20.70 -33.80
C LEU A 105 -0.73 -21.43 -34.30
N LEU A 106 0.32 -21.53 -33.48
CA LEU A 106 1.52 -22.30 -33.81
C LEU A 106 1.23 -23.80 -33.98
N ILE A 107 0.41 -24.38 -33.09
CA ILE A 107 0.02 -25.80 -33.19
C ILE A 107 -0.78 -26.06 -34.47
N VAL A 108 -1.71 -25.17 -34.84
CA VAL A 108 -2.49 -25.28 -36.09
C VAL A 108 -1.58 -25.14 -37.33
N ALA A 109 -0.63 -24.21 -37.32
CA ALA A 109 0.32 -24.03 -38.41
C ALA A 109 1.24 -25.26 -38.60
N LEU A 110 1.74 -25.84 -37.51
CA LEU A 110 2.54 -27.07 -37.53
C LEU A 110 1.73 -28.26 -38.05
N ALA A 111 0.50 -28.46 -37.57
CA ALA A 111 -0.38 -29.53 -38.05
C ALA A 111 -0.68 -29.40 -39.56
N TRP A 112 -0.92 -28.18 -40.05
CA TRP A 112 -1.11 -27.93 -41.47
C TRP A 112 0.15 -28.22 -42.29
N GLY A 113 1.31 -27.78 -41.82
CA GLY A 113 2.61 -28.07 -42.45
C GLY A 113 2.90 -29.57 -42.56
N VAL A 114 2.69 -30.33 -41.47
CA VAL A 114 2.86 -31.80 -41.47
C VAL A 114 1.86 -32.48 -42.41
N SER A 115 0.60 -32.03 -42.45
CA SER A 115 -0.41 -32.58 -43.39
C SER A 115 -0.04 -32.38 -44.86
N ARG A 116 0.63 -31.27 -45.20
CA ARG A 116 1.17 -31.02 -46.54
C ARG A 116 2.37 -31.91 -46.85
N PHE A 117 3.28 -32.08 -45.90
CA PHE A 117 4.47 -32.90 -46.06
C PHE A 117 4.15 -34.39 -46.24
N PHE A 118 3.20 -34.93 -45.46
CA PHE A 118 2.77 -36.33 -45.59
C PHE A 118 1.99 -36.63 -46.88
N GLN A 119 1.37 -35.62 -47.52
CA GLN A 119 0.76 -35.77 -48.85
C GLN A 119 1.79 -35.83 -49.99
N SER A 120 3.07 -35.49 -49.74
CA SER A 120 4.14 -35.57 -50.75
C SER A 120 5.00 -36.84 -50.67
N SER A 121 4.69 -37.78 -49.77
CA SER A 121 5.53 -38.97 -49.48
C SER A 121 4.87 -40.32 -49.78
N THR A 122 3.74 -40.36 -50.48
CA THR A 122 3.17 -41.60 -51.02
C THR A 122 3.60 -41.78 -52.48
N LEU A 123 4.57 -42.67 -52.72
CA LEU A 123 4.88 -43.25 -54.02
C LEU A 123 4.70 -44.77 -53.93
N ASP A 124 4.09 -45.35 -54.96
CA ASP A 124 3.53 -46.70 -54.90
C ASP A 124 4.56 -47.83 -54.95
N GLU A 125 4.15 -48.99 -54.44
CA GLU A 125 4.87 -50.26 -54.49
C GLU A 125 5.04 -50.78 -55.93
N ASN A 126 6.14 -51.47 -56.22
CA ASN A 126 6.05 -52.66 -57.09
C ASN A 126 7.18 -53.68 -56.88
N THR A 127 6.84 -54.95 -57.15
CA THR A 127 7.73 -56.10 -57.41
C THR A 127 8.68 -56.52 -56.29
N THR A 128 8.15 -57.31 -55.36
CA THR A 128 8.89 -58.48 -54.83
C THR A 128 8.98 -59.57 -55.91
N ASN A 129 10.17 -59.87 -56.43
CA ASN A 129 10.55 -61.10 -57.17
C ASN A 129 12.01 -60.94 -57.68
N VAL A 130 12.88 -61.94 -57.73
CA VAL A 130 12.88 -63.27 -57.10
C VAL A 130 14.33 -63.79 -56.98
N LEU A 131 14.57 -64.69 -56.03
CA LEU A 131 15.67 -65.67 -55.91
C LEU A 131 16.82 -65.65 -56.97
N ASN A 132 18.08 -65.55 -56.51
CA ASN A 132 19.16 -66.51 -56.85
C ASN A 132 20.40 -66.35 -55.94
N GLN A 133 21.29 -67.36 -55.95
CA GLN A 133 22.34 -67.63 -54.96
C GLN A 133 23.66 -68.02 -55.66
N GLU A 134 24.80 -67.89 -54.94
CA GLU A 134 26.23 -68.07 -55.35
C GLU A 134 26.94 -66.76 -55.77
N GLN A 135 28.26 -66.55 -55.52
CA GLN A 135 29.23 -67.09 -54.53
C GLN A 135 30.49 -66.16 -54.53
N VAL A 136 31.47 -66.43 -53.65
CA VAL A 136 32.83 -65.83 -53.53
C VAL A 136 32.85 -64.50 -52.73
N VAL A 137 33.41 -64.33 -51.51
CA VAL A 137 34.55 -64.88 -50.71
C VAL A 137 35.75 -63.90 -50.66
N LEU A 138 36.50 -63.93 -49.53
CA LEU A 138 37.57 -63.05 -49.00
C LEU A 138 37.03 -61.95 -48.06
N GLU A 139 37.28 -61.94 -46.73
CA GLU A 139 38.55 -61.81 -45.95
C GLU A 139 39.03 -60.34 -45.85
N GLU A 140 39.49 -59.78 -44.72
CA GLU A 140 39.39 -60.14 -43.28
C GLU A 140 39.36 -58.83 -42.42
N LYS A 141 39.22 -58.96 -41.08
CA LYS A 141 39.05 -58.00 -39.97
C LYS A 141 40.17 -56.95 -39.72
N VAL A 142 39.91 -56.13 -38.67
CA VAL A 142 40.84 -55.35 -37.79
C VAL A 142 41.21 -53.95 -38.30
N ASP A 143 41.33 -52.88 -37.48
CA ASP A 143 40.65 -52.41 -36.25
C ASP A 143 41.12 -50.94 -35.99
N GLU A 144 40.53 -50.24 -35.01
CA GLU A 144 40.97 -48.99 -34.34
C GLU A 144 41.35 -47.74 -35.19
N ASN A 145 40.91 -46.56 -34.73
CA ASN A 145 41.77 -45.39 -34.42
C ASN A 145 40.95 -44.22 -33.81
N GLU A 146 41.63 -43.29 -33.12
CA GLU A 146 41.04 -42.32 -32.18
C GLU A 146 40.94 -40.86 -32.69
N THR A 147 39.93 -40.12 -32.20
CA THR A 147 39.76 -38.63 -31.97
C THR A 147 40.32 -37.58 -32.98
N PRO A 148 39.74 -36.34 -33.04
CA PRO A 148 40.13 -35.25 -32.12
C PRO A 148 38.93 -34.54 -31.44
N VAL A 149 38.97 -34.24 -30.14
CA VAL A 149 39.53 -33.04 -29.44
C VAL A 149 38.60 -31.82 -29.37
N VAL A 150 38.44 -31.30 -28.15
CA VAL A 150 37.77 -30.04 -27.76
C VAL A 150 38.85 -29.10 -27.22
N ASN A 151 38.74 -27.77 -27.42
CA ASN A 151 39.20 -26.86 -26.36
C ASN A 151 38.60 -25.44 -26.38
N PHE A 152 38.69 -24.80 -25.22
CA PHE A 152 38.24 -23.45 -24.85
C PHE A 152 39.47 -22.67 -24.35
N PHE A 153 39.58 -21.36 -24.60
CA PHE A 153 40.52 -20.47 -23.90
C PHE A 153 39.92 -19.05 -23.78
N ALA A 154 40.41 -18.26 -22.82
CA ALA A 154 39.79 -17.02 -22.34
C ALA A 154 40.80 -15.90 -22.05
N ASP A 155 40.29 -14.66 -21.91
CA ASP A 155 40.93 -13.39 -21.50
C ASP A 155 42.13 -12.92 -22.36
N ASP A 156 42.49 -11.63 -22.46
CA ASP A 156 42.52 -10.53 -21.46
C ASP A 156 42.47 -9.12 -22.17
N VAL A 157 42.59 -8.01 -21.41
CA VAL A 157 42.99 -6.63 -21.85
C VAL A 157 41.96 -5.81 -22.69
N ILE A 158 41.82 -4.46 -22.66
CA ILE A 158 42.05 -3.32 -21.71
C ILE A 158 41.28 -2.06 -22.33
N GLU A 159 41.14 -0.79 -21.90
CA GLU A 159 41.76 0.16 -20.96
C GLU A 159 40.83 1.39 -20.66
N ASN A 160 41.12 2.19 -19.61
CA ASN A 160 40.99 3.67 -19.40
C ASN A 160 39.77 4.51 -19.91
N ASN A 161 39.28 5.53 -19.17
CA ASN A 161 40.04 6.69 -18.65
C ASN A 161 39.46 7.42 -17.39
N GLU A 162 40.26 8.35 -16.85
CA GLU A 162 40.03 9.20 -15.65
C GLU A 162 39.43 10.60 -16.02
N THR A 163 39.00 11.53 -15.13
CA THR A 163 39.72 12.21 -14.02
C THR A 163 38.81 13.23 -13.25
N ASN A 164 39.31 13.72 -12.10
CA ASN A 164 38.94 14.94 -11.33
C ASN A 164 37.66 14.86 -10.46
N THR A 165 37.62 15.19 -9.15
CA THR A 165 38.38 16.07 -8.20
C THR A 165 37.77 17.45 -7.98
N THR A 166 37.33 17.71 -6.73
CA THR A 166 37.36 19.01 -6.05
C THR A 166 37.24 18.79 -4.53
N ILE A 167 38.07 19.48 -3.76
CA ILE A 167 38.02 19.56 -2.29
C ILE A 167 37.61 20.98 -1.91
N LEU A 168 36.79 21.14 -0.87
CA LEU A 168 36.77 22.36 -0.06
C LEU A 168 36.73 22.01 1.42
N GLU A 169 37.47 22.81 2.19
CA GLU A 169 37.81 22.62 3.60
C GLU A 169 37.55 23.96 4.31
N LEU A 170 36.97 23.93 5.51
CA LEU A 170 36.91 25.07 6.43
C LEU A 170 37.05 24.57 7.87
N THR A 171 38.11 25.04 8.53
CA THR A 171 38.39 24.88 9.96
C THR A 171 37.83 26.05 10.77
N ASP A 172 37.60 25.84 12.07
CA ASP A 172 38.11 26.75 13.12
C ASP A 172 38.03 26.05 14.51
N GLU A 173 38.96 26.40 15.40
CA GLU A 173 39.12 25.82 16.75
C GLU A 173 38.69 26.78 17.87
N SER A 174 38.31 26.25 19.06
CA SER A 174 38.84 26.67 20.39
C SER A 174 37.99 26.18 21.58
N ASN A 175 38.55 25.26 22.39
CA ASN A 175 39.00 25.44 23.79
C ASN A 175 38.32 26.54 24.67
N ASN A 176 38.07 26.38 26.00
CA ASN A 176 38.39 25.28 26.94
C ASN A 176 37.72 25.42 28.34
N THR A 177 37.88 24.39 29.21
CA THR A 177 37.96 24.44 30.70
C THR A 177 36.66 24.74 31.51
N ILE A 178 36.14 23.95 32.49
CA ILE A 178 36.65 23.04 33.57
C ILE A 178 37.01 23.81 34.87
N GLU A 179 36.74 23.39 36.12
CA GLU A 179 36.11 22.18 36.71
C GLU A 179 34.56 22.32 36.77
N GLU A 180 33.70 21.93 37.74
CA GLU A 180 33.71 21.31 39.11
C GLU A 180 32.36 20.50 39.20
N THR A 181 32.08 19.38 39.90
CA THR A 181 32.39 18.78 41.23
C THR A 181 31.89 19.58 42.44
N LEU A 182 31.39 18.99 43.55
CA LEU A 182 31.03 17.59 43.91
C LEU A 182 29.47 17.39 43.79
N GLU A 183 28.69 16.48 44.41
CA GLU A 183 28.85 15.46 45.48
C GLU A 183 27.87 14.27 45.29
N ASP A 184 27.57 13.46 46.31
CA ASP A 184 27.45 11.98 46.16
C ASP A 184 26.47 11.29 47.15
N ASN A 185 25.69 10.28 46.69
CA ASN A 185 25.67 8.89 47.27
C ASN A 185 24.58 7.93 46.72
N ALA A 186 24.92 6.63 46.75
CA ALA A 186 24.07 5.41 46.65
C ALA A 186 23.43 5.03 45.28
N SER A 187 24.13 4.15 44.54
CA SER A 187 23.69 3.54 43.27
C SER A 187 22.82 2.28 43.44
N LEU A 188 22.05 1.94 42.40
CA LEU A 188 21.64 0.56 42.06
C LEU A 188 21.92 0.30 40.58
N ASN A 189 22.96 -0.51 40.29
CA ASN A 189 23.48 -0.72 38.94
C ASN A 189 22.55 -1.60 38.07
N MET A 190 22.26 -1.14 36.85
CA MET A 190 21.93 -1.97 35.68
C MET A 190 22.54 -1.27 34.45
N PRO A 191 23.08 -1.98 33.43
CA PRO A 191 24.03 -1.36 32.51
C PRO A 191 23.40 -0.27 31.63
N GLU A 192 23.96 0.93 31.76
CA GLU A 192 23.60 2.10 30.97
C GLU A 192 24.30 2.03 29.61
N GLU A 193 23.57 1.55 28.60
CA GLU A 193 23.95 1.77 27.21
C GLU A 193 23.91 3.28 26.93
N ASN A 194 25.01 3.86 26.43
CA ASN A 194 25.12 5.28 26.15
C ASN A 194 24.22 5.67 24.95
N MET A 195 22.92 5.81 25.21
CA MET A 195 21.94 6.26 24.23
C MET A 195 22.13 7.75 23.95
N VAL A 196 22.81 8.03 22.82
CA VAL A 196 22.89 9.38 22.26
C VAL A 196 21.49 9.79 21.81
N LEU A 197 20.74 10.45 22.70
CA LEU A 197 19.39 10.92 22.44
C LEU A 197 19.39 11.83 21.21
N LEU A 198 18.74 11.37 20.14
CA LEU A 198 18.63 12.12 18.90
C LEU A 198 17.70 13.33 19.10
N LYS A 199 18.17 14.52 18.74
CA LYS A 199 17.33 15.74 18.72
C LYS A 199 16.37 15.78 17.54
N GLU A 200 16.58 14.93 16.55
CA GLU A 200 15.80 14.87 15.32
C GLU A 200 15.46 13.41 14.98
N SER A 201 14.21 13.19 14.58
CA SER A 201 13.72 11.92 14.05
C SER A 201 13.49 12.03 12.55
N ILE A 202 13.67 10.92 11.82
CA ILE A 202 13.45 10.86 10.37
C ILE A 202 12.19 10.02 10.09
N ILE A 203 11.17 10.63 9.50
CA ILE A 203 10.02 9.93 8.92
C ILE A 203 10.39 9.50 7.50
N LYS A 204 10.30 8.19 7.21
CA LYS A 204 10.52 7.61 5.89
C LYS A 204 9.19 7.08 5.33
N PRO A 205 8.50 7.82 4.43
CA PRO A 205 7.17 7.43 3.94
C PRO A 205 7.27 6.44 2.77
N SER A 206 6.38 5.43 2.71
CA SER A 206 6.37 4.44 1.61
C SER A 206 5.61 4.90 0.37
N ALA A 207 4.93 6.05 0.43
CA ALA A 207 4.08 6.66 -0.59
C ALA A 207 3.78 8.12 -0.17
N GLU A 208 2.87 8.83 -0.84
CA GLU A 208 2.44 10.17 -0.39
C GLU A 208 1.82 10.11 1.03
N LEU A 209 2.57 10.53 2.05
CA LEU A 209 2.13 10.57 3.44
C LEU A 209 1.74 12.00 3.83
N TRP A 210 0.44 12.20 4.09
CA TRP A 210 -0.05 13.40 4.76
C TRP A 210 0.30 13.34 6.26
N LEU A 211 0.83 14.43 6.80
CA LEU A 211 1.11 14.65 8.21
C LEU A 211 0.34 15.89 8.68
N GLY A 212 -0.43 15.73 9.76
CA GLY A 212 -1.00 16.84 10.52
C GLY A 212 -0.29 16.96 11.87
N MET A 213 0.28 18.12 12.17
CA MET A 213 0.97 18.43 13.42
C MET A 213 0.18 19.48 14.23
N VAL A 214 0.15 19.33 15.55
CA VAL A 214 -0.41 20.31 16.49
C VAL A 214 0.63 20.62 17.57
N ASP A 215 1.13 21.85 17.59
CA ASP A 215 2.07 22.34 18.59
C ASP A 215 1.39 22.42 19.98
N LEU A 216 1.94 21.75 21.01
CA LEU A 216 1.29 21.64 22.33
C LEU A 216 1.40 22.91 23.19
N LYS A 217 2.20 23.90 22.78
CA LYS A 217 2.37 25.17 23.51
C LYS A 217 1.39 26.24 23.01
N THR A 218 1.16 26.28 21.70
CA THR A 218 0.36 27.29 21.00
C THR A 218 -0.97 26.76 20.45
N PHE A 219 -1.13 25.43 20.36
CA PHE A 219 -2.27 24.73 19.74
C PHE A 219 -2.52 25.16 18.28
N ARG A 220 -1.47 25.65 17.61
CA ARG A 220 -1.45 25.91 16.17
C ARG A 220 -1.33 24.58 15.43
N LYS A 221 -2.12 24.45 14.37
CA LYS A 221 -2.15 23.28 13.48
C LYS A 221 -1.39 23.60 12.21
N SER A 222 -0.57 22.68 11.75
CA SER A 222 0.11 22.73 10.45
C SER A 222 -0.01 21.36 9.77
N SER A 223 -0.06 21.32 8.45
CA SER A 223 -0.11 20.05 7.73
C SER A 223 0.69 20.11 6.44
N LEU A 224 1.32 19.00 6.09
CA LEU A 224 2.12 18.84 4.90
C LEU A 224 1.93 17.43 4.31
N THR A 225 2.38 17.23 3.07
CA THR A 225 2.44 15.90 2.45
C THR A 225 3.86 15.65 1.97
N ILE A 226 4.50 14.61 2.50
CA ILE A 226 5.84 14.17 2.10
C ILE A 226 5.77 12.97 1.15
N LYS A 227 6.82 12.84 0.32
CA LYS A 227 7.08 11.66 -0.53
C LYS A 227 8.47 11.06 -0.30
N ASN A 228 9.34 11.82 0.34
CA ASN A 228 10.73 11.49 0.66
C ASN A 228 10.89 11.59 2.18
N ASP A 229 12.06 11.18 2.67
CA ASP A 229 12.48 11.35 4.07
C ASP A 229 12.24 12.78 4.58
N TYR A 230 11.73 12.88 5.81
CA TYR A 230 11.40 14.15 6.47
C TYR A 230 11.95 14.19 7.89
N THR A 231 12.84 15.16 8.14
CA THR A 231 13.45 15.42 9.45
C THR A 231 12.50 16.20 10.36
N LEU A 232 12.39 15.75 11.60
CA LEU A 232 11.44 16.22 12.61
C LEU A 232 12.15 16.45 13.95
N SER A 233 12.33 17.72 14.34
CA SER A 233 12.94 18.09 15.62
C SER A 233 12.05 17.66 16.80
N LEU A 234 12.67 17.01 17.79
CA LEU A 234 12.04 16.50 19.01
C LEU A 234 12.04 17.53 20.16
N ASP A 235 12.69 18.69 19.97
CA ASP A 235 12.73 19.81 20.93
C ASP A 235 11.35 20.49 21.15
N LYS A 236 10.34 20.11 20.35
CA LYS A 236 9.02 20.73 20.32
C LYS A 236 7.93 19.72 20.68
N ASP A 237 7.34 19.92 21.86
CA ASP A 237 6.16 19.18 22.29
C ASP A 237 5.02 19.36 21.25
N MET A 238 4.61 18.26 20.61
CA MET A 238 3.59 18.29 19.57
C MET A 238 2.84 16.96 19.45
N LEU A 239 1.59 17.03 18.98
CA LEU A 239 0.81 15.87 18.57
C LEU A 239 0.91 15.72 17.05
N ILE A 240 1.03 14.50 16.55
CA ILE A 240 1.07 14.19 15.11
C ILE A 240 0.00 13.16 14.77
N THR A 241 -0.72 13.41 13.68
CA THR A 241 -1.69 12.49 13.06
C THR A 241 -1.30 12.23 11.61
N THR A 242 -1.49 11.02 11.11
CA THR A 242 -1.02 10.61 9.78
C THR A 242 -2.16 10.27 8.81
N GLY A 243 -1.85 10.35 7.51
CA GLY A 243 -2.65 9.75 6.45
C GLY A 243 -2.57 8.22 6.43
N HIS A 244 -3.03 7.64 5.32
CA HIS A 244 -3.23 6.20 5.14
C HIS A 244 -2.00 5.42 4.64
N ALA A 245 -0.94 6.11 4.20
CA ALA A 245 0.28 5.47 3.71
C ALA A 245 1.05 4.77 4.85
N ALA A 246 1.87 3.77 4.50
CA ALA A 246 2.83 3.22 5.44
C ALA A 246 4.04 4.14 5.57
N PHE A 247 4.73 4.07 6.70
CA PHE A 247 5.98 4.81 6.95
C PHE A 247 6.78 4.14 8.06
N SER A 248 8.06 4.46 8.15
CA SER A 248 8.86 4.23 9.36
C SER A 248 9.33 5.55 9.97
N LEU A 249 9.73 5.49 11.23
CA LEU A 249 10.13 6.62 12.08
C LEU A 249 11.20 6.12 13.04
N ASN A 250 12.31 6.84 13.21
CA ASN A 250 13.30 6.48 14.23
C ASN A 250 12.89 7.08 15.59
N ASP A 251 12.93 6.30 16.67
CA ASP A 251 12.71 6.81 18.04
C ASP A 251 13.89 7.66 18.54
N GLU A 252 13.79 8.21 19.75
CA GLU A 252 14.87 9.00 20.36
C GLU A 252 16.20 8.22 20.57
N ASN A 253 16.16 6.89 20.49
CA ASN A 253 17.28 5.95 20.65
C ASN A 253 17.73 5.34 19.30
N ASN A 254 17.25 5.89 18.18
CA ASN A 254 17.50 5.42 16.80
C ASN A 254 16.89 4.06 16.42
N ASN A 255 15.93 3.52 17.18
CA ASN A 255 15.18 2.32 16.79
C ASN A 255 14.15 2.64 15.71
N THR A 256 14.08 1.84 14.65
CA THR A 256 13.09 2.01 13.58
C THR A 256 11.71 1.47 14.01
N LEU A 257 10.75 2.36 14.20
CA LEU A 257 9.33 2.05 14.40
C LEU A 257 8.62 1.97 13.04
N GLU A 258 8.05 0.81 12.70
CA GLU A 258 7.30 0.62 11.45
C GLU A 258 5.78 0.77 11.62
N PHE A 259 5.18 1.57 10.73
CA PHE A 259 3.74 1.83 10.71
C PHE A 259 3.12 1.37 9.40
N LYS A 260 2.38 0.26 9.44
CA LYS A 260 1.63 -0.28 8.30
C LYS A 260 0.55 0.68 7.80
N ASN A 261 0.20 0.58 6.53
CA ASN A 261 -0.85 1.38 5.88
C ASN A 261 -2.26 1.15 6.49
N GLY A 262 -3.24 1.93 6.05
CA GLY A 262 -4.62 1.84 6.53
C GLY A 262 -4.95 2.98 7.50
N VAL A 263 -5.37 2.66 8.73
CA VAL A 263 -5.85 3.67 9.69
C VAL A 263 -4.77 4.67 10.09
N SER A 264 -5.14 5.95 10.26
CA SER A 264 -4.28 7.01 10.79
C SER A 264 -3.57 6.60 12.07
N LYS A 265 -2.28 6.89 12.16
CA LYS A 265 -1.50 6.78 13.39
C LYS A 265 -1.54 8.10 14.14
N PHE A 266 -1.47 8.03 15.45
CA PHE A 266 -1.41 9.18 16.34
C PHE A 266 -0.15 9.04 17.19
N LEU A 267 0.69 10.08 17.18
CA LEU A 267 1.94 10.15 17.92
C LEU A 267 1.92 11.41 18.80
N MET A 268 2.68 11.37 19.88
CA MET A 268 2.99 12.53 20.72
C MET A 268 4.50 12.60 20.88
N ILE A 269 5.07 13.74 20.52
CA ILE A 269 6.41 14.15 20.93
C ILE A 269 6.24 14.98 22.20
N LYS A 270 6.93 14.61 23.27
CA LYS A 270 6.96 15.38 24.51
C LYS A 270 8.26 15.11 25.26
N ASP A 271 8.86 16.14 25.84
CA ASP A 271 10.10 16.03 26.63
C ASP A 271 11.24 15.30 25.88
N GLY A 272 11.32 15.48 24.56
CA GLY A 272 12.29 14.83 23.67
C GLY A 272 11.96 13.39 23.23
N LYS A 273 10.87 12.79 23.74
CA LYS A 273 10.53 11.37 23.49
C LYS A 273 9.35 11.19 22.55
N ILE A 274 9.36 10.11 21.77
CA ILE A 274 8.26 9.78 20.85
C ILE A 274 7.39 8.66 21.41
N LYS A 275 6.10 8.95 21.63
CA LYS A 275 5.11 7.95 22.07
C LYS A 275 3.99 7.78 21.03
N GLN A 276 3.74 6.55 20.59
CA GLN A 276 2.47 6.24 19.91
C GLN A 276 1.31 6.28 20.90
N ILE A 277 0.23 6.98 20.53
CA ILE A 277 -0.95 7.18 21.36
C ILE A 277 -2.23 6.73 20.62
N THR A 278 -3.31 6.55 21.37
CA THR A 278 -4.64 6.25 20.80
C THR A 278 -5.31 7.50 20.23
N LYS A 279 -6.31 7.29 19.37
CA LYS A 279 -7.22 8.34 18.89
C LYS A 279 -7.88 9.12 20.04
N ALA A 280 -8.20 8.44 21.14
CA ALA A 280 -8.86 9.03 22.31
C ALA A 280 -7.89 9.94 23.10
N GLU A 281 -6.64 9.49 23.32
CA GLU A 281 -5.58 10.33 23.90
C GLU A 281 -5.31 11.55 23.01
N PHE A 282 -5.17 11.38 21.69
CA PHE A 282 -4.95 12.50 20.77
C PHE A 282 -6.07 13.54 20.85
N VAL A 283 -7.33 13.10 20.85
CA VAL A 283 -8.50 13.98 21.01
C VAL A 283 -8.48 14.68 22.36
N LYS A 284 -8.10 14.00 23.45
CA LYS A 284 -7.99 14.57 24.80
C LYS A 284 -6.94 15.68 24.85
N GLU A 285 -5.72 15.41 24.39
CA GLU A 285 -4.63 16.40 24.40
C GLU A 285 -4.88 17.56 23.41
N ASN A 286 -5.47 17.29 22.23
CA ASN A 286 -5.92 18.31 21.26
C ASN A 286 -7.26 18.97 21.65
N ARG A 287 -7.52 19.13 22.96
CA ARG A 287 -8.66 19.90 23.52
C ARG A 287 -10.03 19.50 22.96
N GLY A 288 -10.27 18.20 22.79
CA GLY A 288 -11.52 17.63 22.28
C GLY A 288 -11.63 17.57 20.75
N LYS A 289 -10.55 17.84 19.99
CA LYS A 289 -10.57 17.89 18.51
C LYS A 289 -9.79 16.72 17.90
N LEU A 290 -10.37 16.07 16.89
CA LEU A 290 -9.71 14.93 16.19
C LEU A 290 -8.64 15.38 15.21
N TRP A 291 -8.85 16.53 14.57
CA TRP A 291 -7.82 17.27 13.84
C TRP A 291 -7.92 18.73 14.24
#